data_AF-A0A2D4LFX6-F1
#
_entry.id   AF-A0A2D4LFX6-F1
#
_cell.length_a   1.000
_cell.length_b   1.000
_cell.length_c   1.000
_cell.angle_alpha   90.00
_cell.angle_beta   90.00
_cell.angle_gamma   90.00
#
_symmetry.space_group_name_H-M   'P 1'
#
loop_
_entity.id
_entity.type
_entity.pdbx_description
1 polymer ?
#
loop_
_entity_poly.entity_id
_entity_poly.type
_entity_poly.pdbx_seq_one_letter_code
_entity_poly.pdbx_strand_id
1 'polypeptide(L)'
;MSSIEEEKRNILNREITLTELKEAIQKQKPNKTPGPDGLPGKLYQKLGESLELVLLEVCNEALLNAKIPESWRESYITLIPKEGTEVIQIKNYRPISLLNADYKIFMIIIAGRTKGF
;
A
#
# COMPACT_ATOMS: atom_id res chain seq x y z
N MET A 1 23.55 18.38 -2.85
CA MET A 1 22.30 17.60 -2.97
C MET A 1 22.25 17.05 -4.38
N SER A 2 22.18 15.73 -4.53
CA SER A 2 22.14 15.07 -5.84
C SER A 2 20.87 15.50 -6.58
N SER A 3 21.02 16.17 -7.73
CA SER A 3 19.87 16.56 -8.55
C SER A 3 19.31 15.31 -9.20
N ILE A 4 18.07 14.95 -8.85
CA ILE A 4 17.34 13.88 -9.55
C ILE A 4 17.19 14.32 -11.01
N GLU A 5 17.59 13.44 -11.94
CA GLU A 5 17.43 13.65 -13.39
C GLU A 5 15.96 13.95 -13.72
N GLU A 6 15.72 14.86 -14.68
CA GLU A 6 14.37 15.33 -15.01
C GLU A 6 13.42 14.20 -15.39
N GLU A 7 13.92 13.23 -16.16
CA GLU A 7 13.16 12.04 -16.56
C GLU A 7 12.69 11.21 -15.36
N LYS A 8 13.57 11.04 -14.37
CA LYS A 8 13.26 10.33 -13.12
C LYS A 8 12.23 11.08 -12.29
N ARG A 9 12.32 12.41 -12.22
CA ARG A 9 11.31 13.24 -11.55
C ARG A 9 9.94 13.09 -12.23
N ASN A 10 9.92 13.09 -13.56
CA ASN A 10 8.68 12.91 -14.33
C ASN A 10 8.05 11.54 -14.08
N ILE A 11 8.85 10.46 -14.03
CA ILE A 11 8.33 9.11 -13.73
C ILE A 11 7.70 9.05 -12.33
N LEU A 12 8.32 9.67 -11.33
CA LEU A 12 7.81 9.67 -9.95
C LEU A 12 6.51 10.47 -9.82
N ASN A 13 6.43 11.64 -10.45
CA ASN A 13 5.38 12.62 -10.21
C ASN A 13 4.22 12.59 -11.21
N ARG A 14 4.33 11.89 -12.34
CA ARG A 14 3.22 11.77 -13.30
C ARG A 14 2.03 11.03 -12.69
N GLU A 15 0.86 11.21 -13.26
CA GLU A 15 -0.34 10.44 -12.88
C GLU A 15 -0.09 8.93 -12.86
N ILE A 16 -0.69 8.28 -11.88
CA ILE A 16 -0.82 6.83 -11.80
C ILE A 16 -1.74 6.40 -12.93
N THR A 17 -1.28 5.43 -13.70
CA THR A 17 -2.04 4.84 -14.80
C THR A 17 -2.94 3.71 -14.29
N LEU A 18 -4.04 3.44 -15.00
CA LEU A 18 -4.91 2.29 -14.69
C LEU A 18 -4.13 0.97 -14.76
N THR A 19 -3.14 0.86 -15.65
CA THR A 19 -2.26 -0.31 -15.76
C THR A 19 -1.43 -0.52 -14.49
N GLU A 20 -0.76 0.53 -13.99
CA GLU A 20 0.01 0.45 -12.74
C GLU A 20 -0.88 0.04 -11.56
N LEU A 21 -2.10 0.59 -11.50
CA LEU A 21 -3.07 0.24 -10.46
C LEU A 21 -3.48 -1.24 -10.54
N LYS A 22 -3.88 -1.71 -11.73
CA LYS A 22 -4.27 -3.11 -11.96
C LYS A 22 -3.15 -4.07 -11.57
N GLU A 23 -1.92 -3.79 -11.97
CA GLU A 23 -0.77 -4.59 -11.58
C GLU A 23 -0.56 -4.61 -10.05
N ALA A 24 -0.72 -3.46 -9.39
CA ALA A 24 -0.58 -3.37 -7.94
C ALA A 24 -1.67 -4.16 -7.19
N ILE A 25 -2.91 -4.15 -7.69
CA ILE A 25 -4.00 -4.98 -7.19
C ILE A 25 -3.67 -6.47 -7.34
N GLN A 26 -3.15 -6.90 -8.49
CA GLN A 26 -2.78 -8.30 -8.71
C GLN A 26 -1.58 -8.74 -7.86
N LYS A 27 -0.66 -7.82 -7.52
CA LYS A 27 0.46 -8.08 -6.60
C LYS A 27 0.03 -8.26 -5.14
N GLN A 28 -1.21 -7.91 -4.77
CA GLN A 28 -1.72 -8.14 -3.42
C GLN A 28 -1.81 -9.65 -3.10
N LYS A 29 -1.43 -10.01 -1.87
CA LYS A 29 -1.61 -11.38 -1.38
C LYS A 29 -3.08 -11.56 -0.97
N PRO A 30 -3.84 -12.47 -1.58
CA PRO A 30 -5.30 -12.55 -1.39
C PRO A 30 -5.74 -12.96 0.01
N ASN A 31 -4.90 -13.74 0.72
CA ASN A 31 -5.24 -14.32 2.02
C ASN A 31 -4.57 -13.59 3.19
N LYS A 32 -4.29 -12.29 3.04
CA LYS A 32 -3.77 -11.47 4.13
C LYS A 32 -4.89 -10.83 4.93
N THR A 33 -4.68 -10.73 6.24
CA THR A 33 -5.59 -10.04 7.16
C THR A 33 -5.76 -8.57 6.71
N PRO A 34 -7.00 -8.08 6.63
CA PRO A 34 -7.27 -6.68 6.29
C PRO A 34 -6.82 -5.72 7.41
N GLY A 35 -6.84 -4.43 7.10
CA GLY A 35 -6.66 -3.38 8.10
C GLY A 35 -7.97 -3.07 8.84
N PRO A 36 -8.05 -1.91 9.50
CA PRO A 36 -9.25 -1.45 10.22
C PRO A 36 -10.57 -1.48 9.42
N ASP A 37 -10.51 -1.27 8.11
CA ASP A 37 -11.70 -1.26 7.24
C ASP A 37 -12.31 -2.65 6.98
N GLY A 38 -11.60 -3.73 7.31
CA GLY A 38 -12.03 -5.10 7.05
C GLY A 38 -12.00 -5.51 5.58
N LEU A 39 -11.49 -4.69 4.66
CA LEU A 39 -11.49 -4.96 3.21
C LEU A 39 -10.23 -5.74 2.80
N PRO A 40 -10.35 -7.03 2.41
CA PRO A 40 -9.18 -7.83 2.06
C PRO A 40 -8.71 -7.52 0.63
N GLY A 41 -7.42 -7.76 0.34
CA GLY A 41 -6.87 -7.59 -1.02
C GLY A 41 -7.62 -8.39 -2.10
N LYS A 42 -8.17 -9.56 -1.74
CA LYS A 42 -9.00 -10.38 -2.64
C LYS A 42 -10.28 -9.67 -3.12
N LEU A 43 -10.79 -8.71 -2.35
CA LEU A 43 -11.95 -7.92 -2.73
C LEU A 43 -11.61 -7.03 -3.94
N TYR A 44 -10.50 -6.31 -3.87
CA TYR A 44 -10.01 -5.45 -4.96
C TYR A 44 -9.72 -6.25 -6.23
N GLN A 45 -9.26 -7.50 -6.11
CA GLN A 45 -9.04 -8.40 -7.24
C GLN A 45 -10.35 -8.86 -7.92
N LYS A 46 -11.51 -8.71 -7.27
CA LYS A 46 -12.80 -9.22 -7.75
C LYS A 46 -13.79 -8.16 -8.20
N LEU A 47 -13.75 -6.95 -7.61
CA LEU A 47 -14.78 -5.94 -7.83
C LEU A 47 -14.69 -5.22 -9.19
N GLY A 48 -13.60 -5.41 -9.94
CA GLY A 48 -13.50 -5.01 -11.34
C GLY A 48 -13.45 -3.50 -11.59
N GLU A 49 -13.74 -3.10 -12.83
CA GLU A 49 -13.42 -1.79 -13.38
C GLU A 49 -14.03 -0.60 -12.62
N SER A 50 -15.27 -0.71 -12.13
CA SER A 50 -15.94 0.38 -11.43
C SER A 50 -15.20 0.78 -10.15
N LEU A 51 -14.71 -0.19 -9.38
CA LEU A 51 -13.90 0.10 -8.20
C LEU A 51 -12.51 0.60 -8.57
N GLU A 52 -11.92 0.05 -9.63
CA GLU A 52 -10.58 0.43 -10.09
C GLU A 52 -10.53 1.91 -10.51
N LEU A 53 -11.58 2.42 -11.17
CA LEU A 53 -11.65 3.84 -11.55
C LEU A 53 -11.72 4.77 -10.34
N VAL A 54 -12.58 4.45 -9.36
CA VAL A 54 -12.67 5.24 -8.12
C VAL A 54 -11.35 5.18 -7.33
N LEU A 55 -10.74 4.00 -7.24
CA LEU A 55 -9.46 3.84 -6.54
C LEU A 55 -8.32 4.57 -7.27
N LEU A 56 -8.37 4.65 -8.61
CA LEU A 56 -7.41 5.41 -9.40
C LEU A 56 -7.48 6.90 -9.09
N GLU A 57 -8.69 7.45 -9.00
CA GLU A 57 -8.91 8.84 -8.60
C GLU A 57 -8.33 9.11 -7.21
N VAL A 58 -8.61 8.24 -6.23
CA VAL A 58 -8.05 8.35 -4.87
C VAL A 58 -6.52 8.30 -4.88
N CYS A 59 -5.92 7.39 -5.64
CA CYS A 59 -4.46 7.27 -5.75
C CYS A 59 -3.83 8.52 -6.38
N ASN A 60 -4.46 9.09 -7.40
CA ASN A 60 -3.96 10.30 -8.06
C ASN A 60 -4.14 11.55 -7.19
N GLU A 61 -5.23 11.67 -6.44
CA GLU A 61 -5.39 12.73 -5.44
C GLU A 61 -4.31 12.66 -4.34
N ALA A 62 -4.01 11.45 -3.87
CA ALA A 62 -2.93 11.23 -2.92
C ALA A 62 -1.56 11.63 -3.49
N LEU A 63 -1.27 11.29 -4.76
CA LEU A 63 0.03 11.58 -5.39
C LEU A 63 0.19 13.06 -5.76
N LEU A 64 -0.78 13.64 -6.46
CA LEU A 64 -0.65 14.97 -7.08
C LEU A 64 -0.94 16.10 -6.10
N ASN A 65 -1.89 15.89 -5.20
CA ASN A 65 -2.40 16.94 -4.31
C ASN A 65 -2.03 16.71 -2.84
N ALA A 66 -1.27 15.64 -2.53
CA ALA A 66 -0.94 15.22 -1.18
C ALA A 66 -2.17 15.01 -0.28
N LYS A 67 -3.33 14.67 -0.88
CA LYS A 67 -4.60 14.43 -0.19
C LYS A 67 -4.83 12.93 -0.04
N ILE A 68 -4.43 12.39 1.10
CA ILE A 68 -4.65 10.97 1.42
C ILE A 68 -5.98 10.78 2.18
N PRO A 69 -6.69 9.66 1.97
CA PRO A 69 -7.78 9.24 2.85
C PRO A 69 -7.35 9.18 4.32
N GLU A 70 -8.24 9.57 5.23
CA GLU A 70 -7.96 9.51 6.68
C GLU A 70 -7.69 8.07 7.14
N SER A 71 -8.42 7.10 6.57
CA SER A 71 -8.24 5.67 6.85
C SER A 71 -6.84 5.14 6.54
N TRP A 72 -6.06 5.80 5.66
CA TRP A 72 -4.68 5.42 5.39
C TRP A 72 -3.72 5.74 6.54
N ARG A 73 -4.16 6.57 7.49
CA ARG A 73 -3.39 6.93 8.70
C ARG A 73 -3.68 5.98 9.87
N GLU A 74 -4.61 5.05 9.70
CA GLU A 74 -5.05 4.12 10.73
C GLU A 74 -4.44 2.74 10.52
N SER A 75 -4.18 2.03 11.63
CA SER A 75 -3.77 0.63 11.58
C SER A 75 -4.10 -0.08 12.89
N TYR A 76 -4.36 -1.39 12.82
CA TYR A 76 -4.33 -2.23 14.01
C TYR A 76 -2.92 -2.70 14.29
N ILE A 77 -2.45 -2.56 15.53
CA ILE A 77 -1.15 -3.08 15.96
C ILE A 77 -1.39 -4.39 16.69
N THR A 78 -0.71 -5.45 16.24
CA THR A 78 -0.70 -6.75 16.90
C THR A 78 0.73 -7.23 17.17
N LEU A 79 0.90 -8.10 18.15
CA LEU A 79 2.20 -8.62 18.57
C LEU A 79 2.40 -10.04 18.01
N ILE A 80 3.52 -10.28 17.31
CA ILE A 80 3.92 -11.61 16.84
C ILE A 80 5.19 -12.06 17.58
N PRO A 81 5.22 -13.27 18.17
CA PRO A 81 6.42 -13.77 18.86
C PRO A 81 7.57 -14.00 17.88
N LYS A 82 8.81 -13.74 18.33
CA LYS A 82 10.03 -14.12 17.61
C LYS A 82 10.19 -15.63 17.63
N GLU A 83 10.52 -16.21 16.49
CA GLU A 83 10.76 -17.64 16.35
C GLU A 83 11.92 -18.10 17.25
N GLY A 84 11.75 -19.26 17.92
CA GLY A 84 12.77 -19.85 18.79
C GLY A 84 13.01 -19.12 20.12
N THR A 85 12.10 -18.24 20.55
CA THR A 85 12.24 -17.48 21.81
C THR A 85 11.14 -17.79 22.82
N GLU A 86 11.42 -17.53 24.09
CA GLU A 86 10.43 -17.68 25.17
C GLU A 86 9.28 -16.67 25.01
N VAL A 87 8.05 -17.17 24.90
CA VAL A 87 6.83 -16.36 24.70
C VAL A 87 6.37 -15.59 25.94
N ILE A 88 6.99 -15.81 27.10
CA ILE A 88 6.61 -15.14 28.35
C ILE A 88 7.24 -13.73 28.41
N GLN A 89 8.34 -13.50 27.69
CA GLN A 89 9.08 -12.24 27.76
C GLN A 89 8.60 -11.26 26.67
N ILE A 90 8.08 -10.10 27.07
CA ILE A 90 7.51 -9.11 26.12
C ILE A 90 8.51 -8.62 25.06
N LYS A 91 9.81 -8.51 25.40
CA LYS A 91 10.88 -8.13 24.46
C LYS A 91 11.05 -9.10 23.27
N ASN A 92 10.46 -10.30 23.39
CA ASN A 92 10.49 -11.33 22.36
C ASN A 92 9.36 -11.19 21.35
N TYR A 93 8.49 -10.18 21.46
CA TYR A 93 7.47 -9.89 20.47
C TYR A 93 7.91 -8.79 19.50
N ARG A 94 7.38 -8.86 18.27
CA ARG A 94 7.51 -7.83 17.24
C ARG A 94 6.13 -7.20 17.03
N PRO A 95 5.96 -5.88 17.18
CA PRO A 95 4.74 -5.22 16.75
C PRO A 95 4.64 -5.23 15.22
N ILE A 96 3.46 -5.51 14.71
CA ILE A 96 3.13 -5.43 13.28
C ILE A 96 1.85 -4.62 13.12
N SER A 97 1.90 -3.65 12.20
CA SER A 97 0.75 -2.86 11.78
C SER A 97 -0.01 -3.55 10.65
N LEU A 98 -1.31 -3.72 10.85
CA LEU A 98 -2.27 -4.15 9.84
C LEU A 98 -2.87 -2.91 9.19
N LEU A 99 -2.34 -2.56 8.01
CA LEU A 99 -2.80 -1.44 7.19
C LEU A 99 -3.88 -1.88 6.20
N ASN A 100 -4.75 -0.96 5.80
CA ASN A 100 -5.77 -1.20 4.77
C ASN A 100 -5.14 -1.59 3.43
N ALA A 101 -5.88 -2.37 2.64
CA ALA A 101 -5.37 -2.94 1.41
C ALA A 101 -5.20 -1.90 0.29
N ASP A 102 -6.07 -0.89 0.22
CA ASP A 102 -5.98 0.24 -0.69
C ASP A 102 -4.70 1.08 -0.46
N TYR A 103 -4.35 1.38 0.79
CA TYR A 103 -3.08 2.01 1.13
C TYR A 103 -1.89 1.17 0.62
N LYS A 104 -1.93 -0.14 0.85
CA LYS A 104 -0.88 -1.05 0.36
C LYS A 104 -0.81 -1.08 -1.17
N ILE A 105 -1.93 -1.00 -1.87
CA ILE A 105 -1.98 -0.93 -3.34
C ILE A 105 -1.23 0.33 -3.80
N PHE A 106 -1.58 1.50 -3.25
CA PHE A 106 -0.88 2.75 -3.55
C PHE A 106 0.63 2.65 -3.28
N MET A 107 1.03 2.09 -2.12
CA MET A 107 2.45 1.90 -1.79
C MET A 107 3.19 0.94 -2.74
N ILE A 108 2.53 -0.09 -3.27
CA ILE A 108 3.15 -0.97 -4.28
C ILE A 108 3.46 -0.21 -5.57
N ILE A 109 2.59 0.71 -5.98
CA ILE A 109 2.80 1.55 -7.18
C ILE A 109 4.01 2.46 -6.96
N ILE A 110 4.03 3.19 -5.83
CA ILE A 110 5.13 4.09 -5.50
C ILE A 110 6.46 3.32 -5.40
N ALA A 111 6.47 2.19 -4.69
CA ALA A 111 7.65 1.33 -4.60
C ALA A 111 8.11 0.83 -5.98
N GLY A 112 7.18 0.56 -6.89
CA GLY A 112 7.48 0.20 -8.28
C GLY A 112 8.24 1.29 -9.02
N ARG A 113 7.82 2.55 -8.85
CA ARG A 113 8.47 3.72 -9.47
C ARG A 113 9.82 4.04 -8.87
N THR A 114 10.04 3.73 -7.59
CA THR A 114 11.32 4.03 -6.90
C THR A 114 12.38 2.93 -7.05
N LYS A 115 12.06 1.75 -7.62
CA LYS A 115 13.01 0.60 -7.71
C LYS A 115 14.27 0.85 -8.56
N GLY A 116 14.31 1.93 -9.36
CA GLY A 116 15.45 2.32 -10.19
C GLY A 116 16.25 3.51 -9.66
N PHE A 117 16.03 3.89 -8.41
CA PHE A 117 16.79 4.90 -7.66
C PHE A 117 17.69 4.21 -6.64
#